data_AF-A0A960UI32-F1
#
_entry.id   AF-A0A960UI32-F1
#
_cell.length_a   1.000
_cell.length_b   1.000
_cell.length_c   1.000
_cell.angle_alpha   90.00
_cell.angle_beta   90.00
_cell.angle_gamma   90.00
#
_symmetry.space_group_name_H-M   'P 1'
#
loop_
_entity.id
_entity.type
_entity.pdbx_description
1 polymer ?
#
loop_
_entity_poly.entity_id
_entity_poly.type
_entity_poly.pdbx_seq_one_letter_code
_entity_poly.pdbx_strand_id
1 'polypeptide(L)'
;MKSRAILAALLLSGLVLVQPALAQDYLFDTGRTYFEYTEYPTGPYEGIFEAQGAIDPSDPDFPDGAEGCYGVVVDVGGIYTLLSVAGFYNPDGSIDGVLLFISSHAPLAPGDYFFDPVGFTVGMAFVDDAVNVTFPDDPFSLDWEAWLATIDAAHIFVSTSGYITIDAINAEEAYGTFQGLMVDDLGNGIQAQMSNGQWEVGHTSVATESSSWSEVKALY
;
A
#
# COMPACT_ATOMS: atom_id res chain seq x y z
N MET A 1 -68.37 8.69 -6.84
CA MET A 1 -67.30 9.40 -6.12
C MET A 1 -66.37 8.35 -5.53
N LYS A 2 -65.13 8.29 -6.04
CA LYS A 2 -64.12 7.29 -5.69
C LYS A 2 -63.28 7.82 -4.53
N SER A 3 -63.10 7.02 -3.48
CA SER A 3 -61.97 7.15 -2.57
C SER A 3 -61.39 5.76 -2.38
N ARG A 4 -60.19 5.54 -2.92
CA ARG A 4 -59.35 4.36 -2.66
C ARG A 4 -57.97 4.89 -2.32
N ALA A 5 -57.66 4.88 -1.03
CA ALA A 5 -56.32 5.03 -0.49
C ALA A 5 -56.02 3.75 0.30
N ILE A 6 -55.32 2.81 -0.34
CA ILE A 6 -54.58 1.68 0.26
C ILE A 6 -53.48 1.40 -0.78
N LEU A 7 -52.30 2.00 -0.69
CA LEU A 7 -51.15 1.55 0.10
C LEU A 7 -50.87 0.04 -0.10
N ALA A 8 -50.27 -0.30 -1.24
CA ALA A 8 -49.52 -1.53 -1.48
C ALA A 8 -48.25 -1.09 -2.25
N ALA A 9 -47.15 -0.82 -1.56
CA ALA A 9 -46.16 -1.80 -1.09
C ALA A 9 -45.27 -2.30 -2.24
N LEU A 10 -44.01 -1.85 -2.16
CA LEU A 10 -42.78 -2.52 -2.60
C LEU A 10 -42.83 -3.28 -3.92
N LEU A 11 -42.27 -2.66 -4.97
CA LEU A 11 -41.53 -3.35 -6.03
C LEU A 11 -40.45 -2.37 -6.56
N LEU A 12 -39.69 -1.75 -5.64
CA LEU A 12 -38.27 -1.54 -5.93
C LEU A 12 -37.64 -2.92 -5.79
N SER A 13 -37.65 -3.69 -6.88
CA SER A 13 -36.74 -4.82 -7.03
C SER A 13 -35.34 -4.23 -7.05
N GLY A 14 -34.76 -4.10 -5.85
CA GLY A 14 -33.37 -3.78 -5.66
C GLY A 14 -32.54 -4.77 -6.45
N LEU A 15 -31.99 -4.30 -7.56
CA LEU A 15 -30.67 -4.74 -7.96
C LEU A 15 -29.70 -4.07 -6.97
N VAL A 16 -29.72 -4.54 -5.73
CA VAL A 16 -28.50 -4.48 -4.93
C VAL A 16 -27.65 -5.54 -5.59
N LEU A 17 -26.70 -5.10 -6.42
CA LEU A 17 -25.53 -5.90 -6.73
C LEU A 17 -24.92 -6.20 -5.37
N VAL A 18 -25.28 -7.34 -4.79
CA VAL A 18 -24.53 -7.97 -3.71
C VAL A 18 -23.25 -8.42 -4.41
N GLN A 19 -22.31 -7.49 -4.58
CA GLN A 19 -20.93 -7.89 -4.70
C GLN A 19 -20.65 -8.69 -3.41
N PRO A 20 -20.12 -9.92 -3.50
CA PRO A 20 -19.69 -10.61 -2.31
C PRO A 20 -18.68 -9.69 -1.62
N ALA A 21 -19.05 -9.20 -0.43
CA ALA A 21 -18.10 -8.60 0.48
C ALA A 21 -17.00 -9.65 0.66
N LEU A 22 -15.77 -9.29 0.30
CA LEU A 22 -14.62 -10.15 0.49
C LEU A 22 -14.40 -10.27 2.01
N ALA A 23 -14.93 -11.33 2.60
CA ALA A 23 -14.73 -11.70 4.00
C ALA A 23 -13.62 -12.75 4.11
N GLN A 24 -12.54 -12.57 3.35
CA GLN A 24 -11.39 -13.47 3.36
C GLN A 24 -10.12 -12.66 3.45
N ASP A 25 -9.23 -13.13 4.32
CA ASP A 25 -7.86 -12.67 4.40
C ASP A 25 -7.13 -13.14 3.14
N TYR A 26 -6.56 -12.21 2.38
CA TYR A 26 -5.77 -12.50 1.18
C TYR A 26 -4.32 -12.14 1.45
N LEU A 27 -3.43 -13.11 1.25
CA LEU A 27 -1.98 -12.92 1.33
C LEU A 27 -1.41 -12.82 -0.09
N PHE A 28 -0.77 -11.70 -0.39
CA PHE A 28 -0.04 -11.45 -1.63
C PHE A 28 1.45 -11.52 -1.32
N ASP A 29 2.06 -12.67 -1.57
CA ASP A 29 3.48 -12.94 -1.32
C ASP A 29 4.37 -12.60 -2.53
N THR A 30 3.82 -11.99 -3.58
CA THR A 30 4.57 -11.42 -4.71
C THR A 30 4.01 -10.07 -5.12
N GLY A 31 4.83 -9.23 -5.74
CA GLY A 31 4.34 -7.98 -6.32
C GLY A 31 5.42 -7.16 -7.00
N ARG A 32 5.03 -5.95 -7.37
CA ARG A 32 5.88 -4.90 -7.90
C ARG A 32 5.34 -3.55 -7.45
N THR A 33 6.24 -2.72 -6.93
CA THR A 33 5.98 -1.34 -6.58
C THR A 33 6.95 -0.45 -7.33
N TYR A 34 6.42 0.60 -7.96
CA TYR A 34 7.21 1.61 -8.63
C TYR A 34 6.63 2.99 -8.32
N PHE A 35 7.46 3.91 -7.84
CA PHE A 35 7.05 5.31 -7.72
C PHE A 35 8.17 6.27 -8.04
N GLU A 36 7.77 7.40 -8.63
CA GLU A 36 8.62 8.56 -8.85
C GLU A 36 8.36 9.56 -7.73
N TYR A 37 9.41 10.21 -7.25
CA TYR A 37 9.28 11.31 -6.31
C TYR A 37 10.10 12.52 -6.74
N THR A 38 9.65 13.69 -6.29
CA THR A 38 10.32 14.97 -6.50
C THR A 38 10.32 15.73 -5.19
N GLU A 39 11.46 16.30 -4.80
CA GLU A 39 11.53 17.14 -3.61
C GLU A 39 10.64 18.39 -3.75
N TYR A 40 9.87 18.67 -2.70
CA TYR A 40 8.89 19.74 -2.60
C TYR A 40 9.27 20.72 -1.47
N PRO A 41 9.08 22.05 -1.61
CA PRO A 41 8.41 22.78 -2.70
C PRO A 41 9.31 23.27 -3.84
N THR A 42 10.63 23.08 -3.75
CA THR A 42 11.60 23.74 -4.65
C THR A 42 12.66 22.82 -5.25
N GLY A 43 12.46 21.50 -5.20
CA GLY A 43 13.57 20.57 -5.39
C GLY A 43 14.01 20.34 -6.84
N PRO A 44 15.33 20.38 -7.13
CA PRO A 44 15.91 19.80 -8.34
C PRO A 44 16.09 18.27 -8.24
N TYR A 45 15.78 17.69 -7.08
CA TYR A 45 15.97 16.27 -6.80
C TYR A 45 14.72 15.49 -7.15
N GLU A 46 14.91 14.56 -8.08
CA GLU A 46 13.95 13.56 -8.47
C GLU A 46 14.58 12.19 -8.24
N GLY A 47 13.74 11.22 -7.89
CA GLY A 47 14.19 9.86 -7.66
C GLY A 47 13.13 8.86 -8.06
N ILE A 48 13.56 7.62 -8.15
CA ILE A 48 12.74 6.48 -8.50
C ILE A 48 13.00 5.43 -7.44
N PHE A 49 11.93 4.87 -6.92
CA PHE A 49 11.96 3.63 -6.16
C PHE A 49 11.30 2.54 -6.99
N GLU A 50 11.94 1.39 -7.03
CA GLU A 50 11.39 0.18 -7.62
C GLU A 50 11.77 -1.01 -6.75
N ALA A 51 10.78 -1.86 -6.47
CA ALA A 51 10.97 -3.14 -5.83
C ALA A 51 9.99 -4.14 -6.42
N GLN A 52 10.41 -5.39 -6.55
CA GLN A 52 9.59 -6.48 -7.07
C GLN A 52 9.96 -7.80 -6.42
N GLY A 53 9.11 -8.81 -6.60
CA GLY A 53 9.36 -10.17 -6.14
C GLY A 53 8.63 -10.48 -4.84
N ALA A 54 9.10 -11.53 -4.16
CA ALA A 54 8.46 -12.08 -2.98
C ALA A 54 9.22 -11.73 -1.71
N ILE A 55 8.49 -11.38 -0.65
CA ILE A 55 8.99 -11.38 0.72
C ILE A 55 8.40 -12.61 1.39
N ASP A 56 9.22 -13.41 2.08
CA ASP A 56 8.69 -14.44 2.98
C ASP A 56 8.18 -13.74 4.25
N PRO A 57 6.86 -13.65 4.48
CA PRO A 57 6.33 -12.96 5.65
C PRO A 57 6.65 -13.68 6.96
N SER A 58 7.14 -14.93 6.91
CA SER A 58 7.59 -15.68 8.08
C SER A 58 9.07 -15.48 8.39
N ASP A 59 9.82 -14.83 7.49
CA ASP A 59 11.19 -14.41 7.72
C ASP A 59 11.19 -12.90 8.06
N PRO A 60 11.52 -12.51 9.29
CA PRO A 60 11.55 -11.09 9.68
C PRO A 60 12.67 -10.32 8.96
N ASP A 61 13.66 -11.03 8.41
CA ASP A 61 14.75 -10.45 7.66
C ASP A 61 14.38 -10.51 6.16
N PHE A 62 14.50 -9.39 5.45
CA PHE A 62 14.55 -9.49 3.99
C PHE A 62 15.80 -10.34 3.64
N PRO A 63 15.84 -11.04 2.49
CA PRO A 63 17.06 -11.71 2.07
C PRO A 63 18.15 -10.69 1.67
N ASP A 64 19.38 -10.84 2.15
CA ASP A 64 20.53 -9.99 1.76
C ASP A 64 20.62 -9.79 0.24
N GLY A 65 20.62 -8.53 -0.21
CA GLY A 65 20.72 -8.16 -1.63
C GLY A 65 19.48 -8.50 -2.47
N ALA A 66 18.34 -8.77 -1.84
CA ALA A 66 17.05 -8.96 -2.51
C ALA A 66 16.15 -7.72 -2.38
N GLU A 67 15.36 -7.51 -3.42
CA GLU A 67 14.15 -6.69 -3.41
C GLU A 67 12.93 -7.59 -3.20
N GLY A 68 11.82 -7.04 -2.70
CA GLY A 68 10.61 -7.81 -2.49
C GLY A 68 9.37 -6.96 -2.29
N CYS A 69 8.22 -7.59 -2.49
CA CYS A 69 6.91 -7.03 -2.19
C CYS A 69 6.07 -8.01 -1.36
N TYR A 70 5.22 -7.45 -0.52
CA TYR A 70 4.25 -8.12 0.31
C TYR A 70 2.98 -7.30 0.32
N GLY A 71 1.84 -7.95 0.18
CA GLY A 71 0.54 -7.32 0.31
C GLY A 71 -0.38 -8.22 1.11
N VAL A 72 -1.36 -7.62 1.76
CA VAL A 72 -2.35 -8.37 2.51
C VAL A 72 -3.63 -7.58 2.67
N VAL A 73 -4.76 -8.26 2.53
CA VAL A 73 -6.10 -7.72 2.79
C VAL A 73 -6.73 -8.55 3.88
N VAL A 74 -7.21 -7.94 4.98
CA VAL A 74 -7.84 -8.67 6.09
C VAL A 74 -9.11 -8.00 6.58
N ASP A 75 -9.93 -8.76 7.30
CA ASP A 75 -11.07 -8.26 8.08
C ASP A 75 -10.87 -8.57 9.57
N VAL A 76 -10.52 -7.56 10.37
CA VAL A 76 -10.36 -7.68 11.83
C VAL A 76 -11.52 -6.96 12.52
N GLY A 77 -12.54 -7.72 12.89
CA GLY A 77 -13.66 -7.20 13.67
C GLY A 77 -14.51 -6.17 12.93
N GLY A 78 -14.64 -6.29 11.59
CA GLY A 78 -15.38 -5.35 10.75
C GLY A 78 -14.57 -4.13 10.31
N ILE A 79 -13.25 -4.18 10.47
CA ILE A 79 -12.30 -3.22 9.90
C ILE A 79 -11.53 -3.96 8.80
N TYR A 80 -11.73 -3.52 7.57
CA TYR A 80 -11.06 -4.03 6.38
C TYR A 80 -9.76 -3.27 6.18
N THR A 81 -8.64 -3.98 6.21
CA THR A 81 -7.31 -3.37 6.07
C THR A 81 -6.62 -3.94 4.84
N LEU A 82 -6.17 -3.07 3.94
CA LEU A 82 -5.15 -3.37 2.93
C LEU A 82 -3.83 -2.83 3.47
N LEU A 83 -2.84 -3.69 3.52
CA LEU A 83 -1.46 -3.32 3.74
C LEU A 83 -0.64 -3.78 2.55
N SER A 84 0.25 -2.92 2.09
CA SER A 84 1.27 -3.23 1.11
C SER A 84 2.61 -2.73 1.60
N VAL A 85 3.62 -3.57 1.45
CA VAL A 85 5.01 -3.30 1.78
C VAL A 85 5.84 -3.67 0.56
N ALA A 86 6.80 -2.82 0.20
CA ALA A 86 7.83 -3.15 -0.76
C ALA A 86 9.16 -2.61 -0.26
N GLY A 87 10.27 -3.27 -0.55
CA GLY A 87 11.57 -2.81 -0.12
C GLY A 87 12.72 -3.45 -0.87
N PHE A 88 13.90 -2.85 -0.75
CA PHE A 88 15.14 -3.41 -1.27
C PHE A 88 16.31 -3.12 -0.32
N TYR A 89 17.28 -4.03 -0.29
CA TYR A 89 18.53 -3.81 0.45
C TYR A 89 19.53 -3.00 -0.34
N ASN A 90 20.07 -1.98 0.31
CA ASN A 90 21.24 -1.28 -0.14
C ASN A 90 22.53 -2.09 0.10
N PRO A 91 23.59 -1.87 -0.71
CA PRO A 91 24.87 -2.54 -0.52
C PRO A 91 25.57 -2.29 0.82
N ASP A 92 25.16 -1.25 1.55
CA ASP A 92 25.67 -0.91 2.88
C ASP A 92 24.87 -1.56 4.03
N GLY A 93 23.84 -2.33 3.69
CA GLY A 93 22.99 -3.05 4.64
C GLY A 93 21.79 -2.24 5.15
N SER A 94 21.55 -1.03 4.64
CA SER A 94 20.30 -0.31 4.89
C SER A 94 19.16 -0.85 4.00
N ILE A 95 17.93 -0.51 4.35
CA ILE A 95 16.71 -0.87 3.60
C ILE A 95 16.00 0.42 3.20
N ASP A 96 15.67 0.53 1.92
CA ASP A 96 14.69 1.51 1.45
C ASP A 96 13.37 0.79 1.23
N GLY A 97 12.27 1.41 1.66
CA GLY A 97 10.98 0.74 1.71
C GLY A 97 9.80 1.67 1.52
N VAL A 98 8.75 1.11 0.93
CA VAL A 98 7.42 1.71 0.81
C VAL A 98 6.44 0.92 1.65
N LEU A 99 5.60 1.68 2.35
CA LEU A 99 4.41 1.21 3.01
C LEU A 99 3.19 1.90 2.39
N LEU A 100 2.16 1.14 2.06
CA LEU A 100 0.85 1.65 1.72
C LEU A 100 -0.18 0.98 2.64
N PHE A 101 -1.08 1.78 3.22
CA PHE A 101 -2.14 1.23 4.06
C PHE A 101 -3.48 1.90 3.80
N ILE A 102 -4.54 1.09 3.84
CA ILE A 102 -5.95 1.52 3.81
C ILE A 102 -6.69 0.73 4.89
N SER A 103 -7.45 1.42 5.72
CA SER A 103 -8.32 0.87 6.75
C SER A 103 -9.73 1.44 6.57
N SER A 104 -10.74 0.56 6.56
CA SER A 104 -12.12 0.95 6.26
C SER A 104 -13.12 0.15 7.08
N HIS A 105 -14.20 0.78 7.52
CA HIS A 105 -15.34 0.10 8.14
C HIS A 105 -16.29 -0.57 7.12
N ALA A 106 -15.97 -0.47 5.84
CA ALA A 106 -16.66 -1.13 4.74
C ALA A 106 -15.67 -1.99 3.95
N PRO A 107 -16.12 -3.10 3.33
CA PRO A 107 -15.27 -3.92 2.48
C PRO A 107 -14.55 -3.07 1.43
N LEU A 108 -13.25 -3.33 1.26
CA LEU A 108 -12.45 -2.65 0.25
C LEU A 108 -12.94 -3.04 -1.15
N ALA A 109 -13.09 -2.03 -2.00
CA ALA A 109 -13.52 -2.14 -3.37
C ALA A 109 -12.73 -1.17 -4.25
N PRO A 110 -12.74 -1.36 -5.59
CA PRO A 110 -12.14 -0.38 -6.50
C PRO A 110 -12.72 1.03 -6.29
N GLY A 111 -11.83 2.02 -6.27
CA GLY A 111 -12.17 3.41 -6.01
C GLY A 111 -11.05 4.21 -5.35
N ASP A 112 -11.34 5.48 -5.07
CA ASP A 112 -10.39 6.42 -4.48
C ASP A 112 -10.56 6.48 -2.95
N TYR A 113 -9.44 6.32 -2.25
CA TYR A 113 -9.31 6.42 -0.81
C TYR A 113 -8.44 7.64 -0.50
N PHE A 114 -9.04 8.66 0.08
CA PHE A 114 -8.34 9.92 0.36
C PHE A 114 -7.59 9.85 1.68
N PHE A 115 -6.43 10.47 1.74
CA PHE A 115 -5.66 10.62 2.96
C PHE A 115 -6.52 11.17 4.10
N ASP A 116 -6.46 10.51 5.26
CA ASP A 116 -7.20 10.88 6.47
C ASP A 116 -6.22 11.33 7.56
N PRO A 117 -5.99 12.65 7.73
CA PRO A 117 -5.06 13.18 8.71
C PRO A 117 -5.52 13.01 10.16
N VAL A 118 -6.77 12.62 10.39
CA VAL A 118 -7.34 12.51 11.75
C VAL A 118 -7.37 11.07 12.20
N GLY A 119 -7.90 10.18 11.36
CA GLY A 119 -8.00 8.76 11.66
C GLY A 119 -6.79 7.94 11.24
N PHE A 120 -5.88 8.49 10.43
CA PHE A 120 -4.79 7.75 9.79
C PHE A 120 -5.28 6.42 9.22
N THR A 121 -6.40 6.48 8.50
CA THR A 121 -7.03 5.31 7.89
C THR A 121 -6.51 5.05 6.48
N VAL A 122 -5.89 6.04 5.84
CA VAL A 122 -5.34 5.92 4.49
C VAL A 122 -4.01 6.66 4.48
N GLY A 123 -2.94 6.02 4.01
CA GLY A 123 -1.65 6.68 3.91
C GLY A 123 -0.58 5.86 3.21
N MET A 124 0.53 6.55 2.95
CA MET A 124 1.76 5.98 2.43
C MET A 124 2.93 6.46 3.28
N ALA A 125 3.90 5.58 3.52
CA ALA A 125 5.19 5.96 4.06
C ALA A 125 6.30 5.50 3.09
N PHE A 126 7.34 6.31 2.99
CA PHE A 126 8.58 5.97 2.30
C PHE A 126 9.71 6.11 3.31
N VAL A 127 10.49 5.05 3.44
CA VAL A 127 11.57 4.91 4.41
C VAL A 127 12.85 4.79 3.61
N ASP A 128 13.83 5.62 3.95
CA ASP A 128 15.12 5.75 3.27
C ASP A 128 16.24 5.47 4.27
N ASP A 129 17.16 4.58 3.90
CA ASP A 129 18.28 4.12 4.71
C ASP A 129 17.90 3.57 6.10
N ALA A 130 16.89 2.70 6.18
CA ALA A 130 16.50 2.07 7.44
C ALA A 130 17.44 0.94 7.86
N VAL A 131 17.63 0.80 9.17
CA VAL A 131 18.36 -0.28 9.81
C VAL A 131 17.53 -0.90 10.93
N ASN A 132 17.76 -2.19 11.20
CA ASN A 132 17.06 -2.95 12.24
C ASN A 132 15.51 -2.93 12.08
N VAL A 133 15.01 -2.87 10.85
CA VAL A 133 13.57 -2.92 10.56
C VAL A 133 13.02 -4.23 11.08
N THR A 134 12.10 -4.16 12.03
CA THR A 134 11.36 -5.32 12.50
C THR A 134 9.90 -5.11 12.11
N PHE A 135 9.37 -6.01 11.28
CA PHE A 135 7.95 -6.01 10.99
C PHE A 135 7.16 -6.37 12.25
N PRO A 136 5.98 -5.76 12.45
CA PRO A 136 5.13 -6.10 13.57
C PRO A 136 4.62 -7.54 13.46
N ASP A 137 4.54 -8.23 14.60
CA ASP A 137 3.97 -9.59 14.68
C ASP A 137 2.50 -9.64 14.21
N ASP A 138 1.77 -8.54 14.41
CA ASP A 138 0.41 -8.34 13.90
C ASP A 138 0.31 -6.97 13.23
N PRO A 139 0.46 -6.89 11.90
CA PRO A 139 0.34 -5.64 11.17
C PRO A 139 -1.08 -5.04 11.20
N PHE A 140 -2.10 -5.79 11.61
CA PHE A 140 -3.50 -5.39 11.45
C PHE A 140 -4.11 -4.75 12.69
N SER A 141 -3.50 -4.99 13.85
CA SER A 141 -3.82 -4.29 15.10
C SER A 141 -2.84 -3.15 15.39
N LEU A 142 -1.95 -2.86 14.44
CA LEU A 142 -0.85 -1.93 14.61
C LEU A 142 -1.32 -0.48 14.62
N ASP A 143 -0.80 0.26 15.59
CA ASP A 143 -0.68 1.71 15.50
C ASP A 143 0.49 2.02 14.55
N TRP A 144 0.17 2.26 13.27
CA TRP A 144 1.16 2.48 12.22
C TRP A 144 2.09 3.65 12.51
N GLU A 145 1.59 4.71 13.15
CA GLU A 145 2.41 5.84 13.56
C GLU A 145 3.43 5.41 14.63
N ALA A 146 2.96 4.66 15.63
CA ALA A 146 3.84 4.15 16.68
C ALA A 146 4.91 3.19 16.13
N TRP A 147 4.57 2.34 15.15
CA TRP A 147 5.55 1.44 14.53
C TRP A 147 6.57 2.18 13.67
N LEU A 148 6.12 3.10 12.80
CA LEU A 148 7.03 3.92 11.98
C LEU A 148 8.02 4.68 12.88
N ALA A 149 7.58 5.16 14.04
CA ALA A 149 8.45 5.82 15.02
C ALA A 149 9.49 4.90 15.70
N THR A 150 9.39 3.57 15.53
CA THR A 150 10.40 2.61 16.00
C THR A 150 11.49 2.31 14.97
N ILE A 151 11.28 2.68 13.70
CA ILE A 151 12.22 2.43 12.63
C ILE A 151 13.38 3.42 12.74
N ASP A 152 14.61 2.90 12.80
CA ASP A 152 15.83 3.72 12.74
C ASP A 152 16.19 3.90 11.27
N ALA A 153 16.00 5.11 10.72
CA ALA A 153 16.20 5.44 9.32
C ALA A 153 16.76 6.84 9.14
N ALA A 154 17.40 7.11 7.99
CA ALA A 154 17.85 8.47 7.67
C ALA A 154 16.64 9.39 7.44
N HIS A 155 15.63 8.90 6.72
CA HIS A 155 14.38 9.62 6.50
C HIS A 155 13.17 8.67 6.55
N ILE A 156 12.08 9.16 7.13
CA ILE A 156 10.76 8.53 7.09
C ILE A 156 9.77 9.58 6.60
N PHE A 157 9.46 9.55 5.30
CA PHE A 157 8.46 10.41 4.70
C PHE A 157 7.07 9.80 4.90
N VAL A 158 6.16 10.54 5.52
CA VAL A 158 4.77 10.10 5.70
C VAL A 158 3.83 11.01 4.92
N SER A 159 2.84 10.43 4.25
CA SER A 159 1.83 11.18 3.52
C SER A 159 1.13 12.21 4.42
N THR A 160 1.03 13.44 3.94
CA THR A 160 0.30 14.56 4.57
C THR A 160 -0.92 15.00 3.75
N SER A 161 -0.99 14.54 2.50
CA SER A 161 -2.14 14.70 1.61
C SER A 161 -2.05 13.70 0.46
N GLY A 162 -3.15 13.51 -0.25
CA GLY A 162 -3.19 12.64 -1.42
C GLY A 162 -4.34 11.65 -1.38
N TYR A 163 -4.23 10.64 -2.23
CA TYR A 163 -5.16 9.52 -2.29
C TYR A 163 -4.47 8.27 -2.82
N ILE A 164 -5.05 7.13 -2.47
CA ILE A 164 -4.76 5.82 -3.06
C ILE A 164 -5.94 5.45 -3.93
N THR A 165 -5.71 5.10 -5.19
CA THR A 165 -6.74 4.50 -6.05
C THR A 165 -6.54 2.99 -6.07
N ILE A 166 -7.54 2.24 -5.65
CA ILE A 166 -7.62 0.81 -5.94
C ILE A 166 -8.28 0.65 -7.31
N ASP A 167 -7.54 0.14 -8.28
CA ASP A 167 -8.06 -0.16 -9.61
C ASP A 167 -8.70 -1.55 -9.64
N ALA A 168 -8.09 -2.52 -8.94
CA ALA A 168 -8.61 -3.87 -8.78
C ALA A 168 -8.26 -4.43 -7.40
N ILE A 169 -9.19 -5.18 -6.81
CA ILE A 169 -8.96 -5.94 -5.58
C ILE A 169 -9.83 -7.20 -5.63
N ASN A 170 -9.20 -8.36 -5.55
CA ASN A 170 -9.85 -9.65 -5.57
C ASN A 170 -8.97 -10.70 -4.85
N ALA A 171 -9.35 -11.97 -4.95
CA ALA A 171 -8.66 -13.06 -4.27
C ALA A 171 -7.31 -13.45 -4.90
N GLU A 172 -6.97 -12.93 -6.07
CA GLU A 172 -5.76 -13.23 -6.84
C GLU A 172 -4.82 -12.03 -6.92
N GLU A 173 -5.34 -10.80 -6.88
CA GLU A 173 -4.53 -9.59 -6.98
C GLU A 173 -5.17 -8.38 -6.28
N ALA A 174 -4.32 -7.46 -5.84
CA ALA A 174 -4.65 -6.09 -5.51
C ALA A 174 -3.75 -5.15 -6.32
N TYR A 175 -4.33 -4.15 -6.94
CA TYR A 175 -3.62 -3.26 -7.86
C TYR A 175 -4.17 -1.83 -7.75
N GLY A 176 -3.26 -0.86 -7.77
CA GLY A 176 -3.62 0.53 -7.57
C GLY A 176 -2.49 1.53 -7.74
N THR A 177 -2.78 2.79 -7.40
CA THR A 177 -1.85 3.92 -7.50
C THR A 177 -1.90 4.76 -6.24
N PHE A 178 -0.86 5.56 -6.02
CA PHE A 178 -0.84 6.60 -4.99
C PHE A 178 -0.39 7.92 -5.61
N GLN A 179 -1.01 9.01 -5.19
CA GLN A 179 -0.56 10.35 -5.50
C GLN A 179 -0.71 11.23 -4.28
N GLY A 180 0.37 11.88 -3.83
CA GLY A 180 0.31 12.72 -2.64
C GLY A 180 1.57 13.53 -2.34
N LEU A 181 1.49 14.26 -1.23
CA LEU A 181 2.64 14.93 -0.62
C LEU A 181 3.02 14.17 0.64
N MET A 182 4.31 13.99 0.86
CA MET A 182 4.87 13.30 2.01
C MET A 182 5.92 14.18 2.66
N VAL A 183 6.07 14.08 3.99
CA VAL A 183 6.98 14.92 4.78
C VAL A 183 7.68 14.06 5.82
N ASP A 184 8.96 14.31 6.07
CA ASP A 184 9.71 13.69 7.17
C ASP A 184 9.63 14.51 8.47
N ASP A 185 10.22 14.00 9.55
CA ASP A 185 10.23 14.65 10.86
C ASP A 185 11.06 15.96 10.90
N LEU A 186 11.97 16.14 9.94
CA LEU A 186 12.76 17.35 9.72
C LEU A 186 12.00 18.41 8.91
N GLY A 187 10.83 18.07 8.34
CA GLY A 187 10.02 18.94 7.52
C GLY A 187 10.43 18.99 6.04
N ASN A 188 11.28 18.07 5.59
CA ASN A 188 11.62 17.89 4.18
C ASN A 188 10.40 17.28 3.48
N GLY A 189 9.95 17.90 2.39
CA GLY A 189 8.80 17.44 1.62
C GLY A 189 9.21 16.71 0.35
N ILE A 190 8.48 15.64 0.02
CA ILE A 190 8.49 15.05 -1.32
C ILE A 190 7.07 15.03 -1.87
N GLN A 191 6.93 15.27 -3.16
CA GLN A 191 5.76 14.87 -3.92
C GLN A 191 6.04 13.49 -4.49
N ALA A 192 5.16 12.53 -4.20
CA ALA A 192 5.32 11.16 -4.67
C ALA A 192 4.12 10.76 -5.55
N GLN A 193 4.42 10.06 -6.64
CA GLN A 193 3.45 9.48 -7.54
C GLN A 193 3.84 8.02 -7.83
N MET A 194 3.08 7.10 -7.26
CA MET A 194 3.20 5.68 -7.54
C MET A 194 2.38 5.34 -8.78
N SER A 195 3.08 4.88 -9.81
CA SER A 195 2.44 4.40 -11.04
C SER A 195 2.33 2.88 -10.95
N ASN A 196 1.10 2.39 -10.88
CA ASN A 196 0.77 0.98 -11.01
C ASN A 196 1.45 0.06 -9.99
N GLY A 197 1.18 0.26 -8.69
CA GLY A 197 1.52 -0.73 -7.66
C GLY A 197 0.66 -1.98 -7.83
N GLN A 198 1.30 -3.13 -8.03
CA GLN A 198 0.63 -4.41 -8.27
C GLN A 198 1.09 -5.44 -7.22
N TRP A 199 0.15 -6.05 -6.52
CA TRP A 199 0.38 -7.10 -5.55
C TRP A 199 -0.41 -8.32 -5.99
N GLU A 200 0.28 -9.44 -6.21
CA GLU A 200 -0.28 -10.67 -6.76
C GLU A 200 -0.18 -11.79 -5.72
N VAL A 201 -1.21 -12.64 -5.65
CA VAL A 201 -1.16 -13.86 -4.86
C VAL A 201 -0.22 -14.81 -5.59
N GLY A 202 0.96 -15.03 -5.01
CA GLY A 202 1.90 -16.01 -5.48
C GLY A 202 1.36 -17.41 -5.21
N HIS A 203 0.79 -18.02 -6.25
CA HIS A 203 1.01 -19.44 -6.41
C HIS A 203 2.49 -19.64 -6.72
N THR A 204 3.25 -20.06 -5.70
CA THR A 204 4.65 -20.52 -5.77
C THR A 204 5.02 -21.11 -7.15
N SER A 205 5.46 -20.24 -8.04
CA SER A 205 6.42 -20.55 -9.08
C SER A 205 7.18 -19.27 -9.32
N VAL A 206 8.37 -19.21 -8.74
CA VAL A 206 9.41 -18.23 -9.05
C VAL A 206 9.74 -18.40 -10.53
N ALA A 207 8.94 -17.80 -11.40
CA ALA A 207 9.35 -17.48 -12.75
C ALA A 207 10.04 -16.14 -12.64
N THR A 208 11.35 -16.17 -12.38
CA THR A 208 12.25 -15.05 -12.62
C THR A 208 12.22 -14.76 -14.12
N GLU A 209 11.20 -14.03 -14.59
CA GLU A 209 11.34 -13.27 -15.81
C GLU A 209 12.22 -12.08 -15.45
N SER A 210 13.53 -12.29 -15.58
CA SER A 210 14.49 -11.19 -15.67
C SER A 210 14.17 -10.39 -16.94
N SER A 211 13.20 -9.49 -16.86
CA SER A 211 13.04 -8.48 -17.89
C SER A 211 14.20 -7.50 -17.72
N SER A 212 15.25 -7.68 -18.52
CA SER A 212 16.38 -6.78 -18.61
C SER A 212 15.91 -5.44 -19.19
N TRP A 213 15.34 -4.59 -18.34
CA TRP A 213 15.16 -3.18 -18.65
C TRP A 213 16.40 -2.46 -18.13
N SER A 214 17.13 -1.90 -19.08
CA SER A 214 18.42 -1.27 -18.91
C SER A 214 18.46 -0.32 -17.71
N GLU A 215 19.45 -0.56 -16.83
CA GLU A 215 19.98 0.35 -15.80
C GLU A 215 19.58 1.82 -16.04
N VAL A 216 18.54 2.30 -15.35
CA VAL A 216 18.45 3.72 -15.02
C VAL A 216 19.12 3.85 -13.67
N LYS A 217 20.45 3.95 -13.70
CA LYS A 217 21.23 4.33 -12.52
C LYS A 217 20.78 5.73 -12.11
N ALA A 218 20.28 5.86 -10.88
CA ALA A 218 20.18 7.14 -10.21
C ALA A 218 21.54 7.86 -10.32
N LEU A 219 21.52 9.06 -10.90
CA LEU A 219 22.68 9.94 -10.91
C LEU A 219 22.74 10.63 -9.55
N TYR A 220 23.70 10.22 -8.72
CA TYR A 220 24.17 11.03 -7.58
C TYR A 220 24.71 12.39 -8.06
#